data_AF-A0A7C4ZKW1-F1
#
_entry.id   AF-A0A7C4ZKW1-F1
#
_cell.length_a   1.000
_cell.length_b   1.000
_cell.length_c   1.000
_cell.angle_alpha   90.00
_cell.angle_beta   90.00
_cell.angle_gamma   90.00
#
_symmetry.space_group_name_H-M   'P 1'
#
loop_
_entity.id
_entity.type
_entity.pdbx_description
1 polymer ?
#
loop_
_entity_poly.entity_id
_entity_poly.type
_entity_poly.pdbx_seq_one_letter_code
_entity_poly.pdbx_strand_id
1 'polypeptide(L)'
;MPERTAEDLLRRAQLAEQSGRAEEAAAAWRELAISFPRHPAVLFHEGRNRVQHGDHAGGAALLREAEVADPNNPEAPLFLALAFNMQGAHREALAALDRALAIDPYYFLALLSKGKVLEQMGRARSAANIYRNALKVAPAPERLPASVRAPYERAKTLVEQNAQALARHLHERTADMRKRFQSADLRRFDECLGILAGVQKRHTQEPLLLYFPRLPAIPFFDRDLFPWLGRLEAATDEIRREFQRVYAEDAAKFNPYMQIPAGAPVNQWRELNNSPAWSTFFLWKDGRRDDANCARCQQTAAVLESLPMAHQAGYGPTAMFSVLAPRTAIPPHTGSSNTRLIVHLPLVLPGPCRFRVGNETRDWKMGEAWVFDDTIEHEAWNDSDEARAILIFDVWNPLLTDAERELVAAMMTALNEYGVDA
;
A
#
# COMPACT_ATOMS: atom_id res chain seq x y z
N MET A 1 -58.87 2.75 15.67
CA MET A 1 -57.41 2.72 15.47
C MET A 1 -57.18 2.77 13.97
N PRO A 2 -56.37 3.68 13.42
CA PRO A 2 -56.04 3.62 11.99
C PRO A 2 -55.36 2.28 11.69
N GLU A 3 -55.79 1.61 10.62
CA GLU A 3 -55.14 0.38 10.13
C GLU A 3 -53.68 0.70 9.82
N ARG A 4 -52.76 0.07 10.55
CA ARG A 4 -51.32 0.25 10.32
C ARG A 4 -50.95 -0.48 9.05
N THR A 5 -50.25 0.21 8.16
CA THR A 5 -49.79 -0.40 6.90
C THR A 5 -48.63 -1.36 7.16
N ALA A 6 -48.37 -2.26 6.21
CA ALA A 6 -47.18 -3.12 6.26
C ALA A 6 -45.87 -2.31 6.33
N GLU A 7 -45.84 -1.15 5.66
CA GLU A 7 -44.69 -0.25 5.60
C GLU A 7 -44.40 0.41 6.96
N ASP A 8 -45.46 0.79 7.71
CA ASP A 8 -45.32 1.35 9.06
C ASP A 8 -44.75 0.32 10.04
N LEU A 9 -45.25 -0.92 9.98
CA LEU A 9 -44.77 -2.02 10.81
C LEU A 9 -43.33 -2.42 10.45
N LEU A 10 -43.00 -2.47 9.16
CA LEU A 10 -41.64 -2.73 8.68
C LEU A 10 -40.66 -1.66 9.16
N ARG A 11 -41.01 -0.38 9.02
CA ARG A 11 -40.17 0.74 9.48
C ARG A 11 -39.93 0.67 10.98
N ARG A 12 -40.96 0.34 11.78
CA ARG A 12 -40.84 0.14 13.22
C ARG A 12 -39.90 -1.01 13.57
N ALA A 13 -40.04 -2.15 12.89
CA ALA A 13 -39.18 -3.30 13.10
C ALA A 13 -37.70 -2.96 12.81
N GLN A 14 -37.42 -2.36 11.65
CA GLN A 14 -36.07 -1.96 11.24
C GLN A 14 -35.45 -0.92 12.18
N LEU A 15 -36.22 0.09 12.62
CA LEU A 15 -35.73 1.10 13.55
C LEU A 15 -35.40 0.48 14.92
N ALA A 16 -36.23 -0.45 15.40
CA ALA A 16 -35.99 -1.15 16.65
C ALA A 16 -34.71 -2.01 16.58
N GLU A 17 -34.49 -2.72 15.47
CA GLU A 17 -33.24 -3.48 15.22
C GLU A 17 -32.01 -2.57 15.23
N GLN A 18 -32.04 -1.46 14.48
CA GLN A 18 -30.94 -0.49 14.43
C GLN A 18 -30.62 0.12 15.79
N SER A 19 -31.64 0.27 16.65
CA SER A 19 -31.50 0.83 17.99
C SER A 19 -31.15 -0.22 19.06
N GLY A 20 -30.94 -1.50 18.69
CA GLY A 20 -30.65 -2.58 19.64
C GLY A 20 -31.83 -3.00 20.52
N ARG A 21 -33.06 -2.57 20.20
CA ARG A 21 -34.28 -2.87 20.95
C ARG A 21 -34.88 -4.20 20.50
N ALA A 22 -34.24 -5.29 20.89
CA ALA A 22 -34.54 -6.64 20.40
C ALA A 22 -36.00 -7.09 20.61
N GLU A 23 -36.59 -6.81 21.78
CA GLU A 23 -37.96 -7.22 22.07
C GLU A 23 -39.00 -6.46 21.24
N GLU A 24 -38.78 -5.16 21.02
CA GLU A 24 -39.66 -4.31 20.21
C GLU A 24 -39.57 -4.70 18.73
N ALA A 25 -38.36 -5.00 18.24
CA ALA A 25 -38.16 -5.54 16.89
C ALA A 25 -38.89 -6.86 16.71
N ALA A 26 -38.73 -7.80 17.65
CA ALA A 26 -39.41 -9.10 17.60
C ALA A 26 -40.94 -8.98 17.68
N ALA A 27 -41.46 -8.03 18.47
CA ALA A 27 -42.90 -7.76 18.52
C ALA A 27 -43.42 -7.20 17.18
N ALA A 28 -42.72 -6.24 16.59
CA ALA A 28 -43.09 -5.65 15.30
C ALA A 28 -43.03 -6.67 14.16
N TRP A 29 -41.99 -7.51 14.10
CA TRP A 29 -41.89 -8.60 13.13
C TRP A 29 -43.01 -9.63 13.27
N ARG A 30 -43.40 -9.99 14.51
CA ARG A 30 -44.55 -10.88 14.76
C ARG A 30 -45.87 -10.27 14.29
N GLU A 31 -46.12 -8.99 14.59
CA GLU A 31 -47.32 -8.27 14.15
C GLU A 31 -47.39 -8.22 12.61
N LEU A 32 -46.26 -7.95 11.96
CA LEU A 32 -46.13 -7.92 10.50
C LEU A 32 -46.34 -9.31 9.88
N ALA A 33 -45.77 -10.36 10.47
CA ALA A 33 -45.92 -11.73 9.98
C ALA A 33 -47.35 -12.27 10.09
N ILE A 34 -48.10 -11.87 11.13
CA ILE A 34 -49.52 -12.24 11.29
C ILE A 34 -50.38 -11.50 10.28
N SER A 35 -50.16 -10.19 10.14
CA SER A 35 -51.04 -9.33 9.35
C SER A 35 -50.75 -9.41 7.85
N PHE A 36 -49.48 -9.63 7.47
CA PHE A 36 -49.02 -9.65 6.09
C PHE A 36 -48.03 -10.81 5.83
N PRO A 37 -48.48 -12.08 5.97
CA PRO A 37 -47.59 -13.25 5.94
C PRO A 37 -46.84 -13.46 4.63
N ARG A 38 -47.33 -12.88 3.52
CA ARG A 38 -46.72 -12.96 2.18
C ARG A 38 -46.00 -11.68 1.75
N HIS A 39 -45.80 -10.73 2.67
CA HIS A 39 -45.02 -9.53 2.37
C HIS A 39 -43.55 -9.92 2.11
N PRO A 40 -42.87 -9.38 1.08
CA PRO A 40 -41.50 -9.78 0.72
C PRO A 40 -40.52 -9.72 1.90
N ALA A 41 -40.58 -8.63 2.68
CA ALA A 41 -39.73 -8.46 3.85
C ALA A 41 -39.99 -9.48 4.97
N VAL A 42 -41.23 -9.96 5.13
CA VAL A 42 -41.58 -11.01 6.10
C VAL A 42 -41.03 -12.35 5.65
N LEU A 43 -41.29 -12.72 4.38
CA LEU A 43 -40.80 -13.96 3.78
C LEU A 43 -39.26 -14.03 3.88
N PHE A 44 -38.59 -12.92 3.58
CA PHE A 44 -37.14 -12.81 3.73
C PHE A 44 -36.68 -12.93 5.18
N HIS A 45 -37.29 -12.19 6.11
CA HIS A 45 -36.93 -12.20 7.53
C HIS A 45 -37.09 -13.61 8.15
N GLU A 46 -38.25 -14.25 7.94
CA GLU A 46 -38.55 -15.60 8.41
C GLU A 46 -37.65 -16.65 7.74
N GLY A 47 -37.43 -16.53 6.42
CA GLY A 47 -36.54 -17.40 5.67
C GLY A 47 -35.11 -17.34 6.21
N ARG A 48 -34.57 -16.14 6.42
CA ARG A 48 -33.25 -15.92 7.04
C ARG A 48 -33.18 -16.50 8.45
N ASN A 49 -34.20 -16.26 9.27
CA ASN A 49 -34.26 -16.75 10.65
C ASN A 49 -34.24 -18.29 10.69
N ARG A 50 -35.03 -18.97 9.85
CA ARG A 50 -35.02 -20.43 9.73
C ARG A 50 -33.66 -20.98 9.33
N VAL A 51 -32.99 -20.35 8.35
CA VAL A 51 -31.64 -20.74 7.92
C VAL A 51 -30.65 -20.62 9.09
N GLN A 52 -30.72 -19.56 9.88
CA GLN A 52 -29.86 -19.35 11.06
C GLN A 52 -30.09 -20.43 12.14
N HIS A 53 -31.31 -20.93 12.29
CA HIS A 53 -31.69 -21.94 13.28
C HIS A 53 -31.67 -23.39 12.75
N GLY A 54 -31.13 -23.62 11.54
CA GLY A 54 -30.90 -24.97 11.00
C GLY A 54 -32.03 -25.53 10.13
N ASP A 55 -33.19 -24.89 10.03
CA ASP A 55 -34.24 -25.26 9.05
C ASP A 55 -33.88 -24.69 7.67
N HIS A 56 -32.86 -25.29 7.05
CA HIS A 56 -32.34 -24.84 5.76
C HIS A 56 -33.33 -25.09 4.62
N ALA A 57 -34.12 -26.17 4.68
CA ALA A 57 -35.10 -26.50 3.64
C ALA A 57 -36.32 -25.57 3.70
N GLY A 58 -36.90 -25.37 4.88
CA GLY A 58 -38.02 -24.44 5.08
C GLY A 58 -37.60 -22.98 4.88
N GLY A 59 -36.40 -22.61 5.34
CA GLY A 59 -35.82 -21.31 5.05
C GLY A 59 -35.63 -21.05 3.56
N ALA A 60 -35.09 -22.03 2.81
CA ALA A 60 -34.95 -21.92 1.36
C ALA A 60 -36.28 -21.77 0.62
N ALA A 61 -37.37 -22.41 1.09
CA ALA A 61 -38.69 -22.25 0.49
C ALA A 61 -39.19 -20.80 0.62
N LEU A 62 -39.13 -20.23 1.83
CA LEU A 62 -39.53 -18.85 2.09
C LEU A 62 -38.65 -17.83 1.34
N LEU A 63 -37.35 -18.08 1.24
CA LEU A 63 -36.42 -17.21 0.51
C LEU A 63 -36.67 -17.21 -1.00
N ARG A 64 -37.12 -18.33 -1.59
CA ARG A 64 -37.56 -18.36 -3.00
C ARG A 64 -38.82 -17.53 -3.21
N GLU A 65 -39.79 -17.61 -2.30
CA GLU A 65 -40.99 -16.77 -2.36
C GLU A 65 -40.64 -15.28 -2.21
N ALA A 66 -39.70 -14.96 -1.31
CA ALA A 66 -39.19 -13.60 -1.15
C ALA A 66 -38.50 -13.07 -2.41
N GLU A 67 -37.64 -13.88 -3.04
CA GLU A 67 -36.96 -13.53 -4.30
C GLU A 67 -37.96 -13.27 -5.45
N VAL A 68 -39.04 -14.04 -5.54
CA VAL A 68 -40.10 -13.81 -6.55
C VAL A 68 -40.88 -12.52 -6.26
N ALA A 69 -41.13 -12.23 -4.98
CA ALA A 69 -41.89 -11.08 -4.57
C ALA A 69 -41.08 -9.76 -4.62
N ASP A 70 -39.75 -9.84 -4.54
CA ASP A 70 -38.82 -8.73 -4.66
C ASP A 70 -37.57 -9.13 -5.49
N PRO A 71 -37.67 -9.12 -6.83
CA PRO A 71 -36.63 -9.62 -7.72
C PRO A 71 -35.37 -8.74 -7.78
N ASN A 72 -35.42 -7.52 -7.23
CA ASN A 72 -34.31 -6.58 -7.25
C ASN A 72 -33.49 -6.58 -5.95
N ASN A 73 -33.84 -7.46 -4.99
CA ASN A 73 -33.12 -7.59 -3.73
C ASN A 73 -32.06 -8.71 -3.83
N PRO A 74 -30.75 -8.39 -3.79
CA PRO A 74 -29.69 -9.39 -3.87
C PRO A 74 -29.56 -10.24 -2.59
N GLU A 75 -30.16 -9.84 -1.47
CA GLU A 75 -30.05 -10.56 -0.20
C GLU A 75 -30.81 -11.89 -0.23
N ALA A 76 -32.02 -11.92 -0.82
CA ALA A 76 -32.82 -13.15 -0.90
C ALA A 76 -32.07 -14.31 -1.60
N PRO A 77 -31.50 -14.14 -2.81
CA PRO A 77 -30.69 -15.17 -3.44
C PRO A 77 -29.36 -15.46 -2.70
N LEU A 78 -28.76 -14.48 -2.01
CA LEU A 78 -27.60 -14.74 -1.14
C LEU A 78 -27.94 -15.72 0.00
N PHE A 79 -28.98 -15.43 0.78
CA PHE A 79 -29.37 -16.28 1.90
C PHE A 79 -29.88 -17.64 1.43
N LEU A 80 -30.51 -17.71 0.25
CA LEU A 80 -30.87 -18.96 -0.39
C LEU A 80 -29.62 -19.80 -0.72
N ALA A 81 -28.57 -19.16 -1.22
CA ALA A 81 -27.30 -19.84 -1.46
C ALA A 81 -26.65 -20.37 -0.17
N LEU A 82 -26.73 -19.60 0.93
CA LEU A 82 -26.25 -20.06 2.23
C LEU A 82 -27.03 -21.30 2.69
N ALA A 83 -28.36 -21.30 2.53
CA ALA A 83 -29.22 -22.44 2.85
C ALA A 83 -28.86 -23.69 2.03
N PHE A 84 -28.66 -23.54 0.71
CA PHE A 84 -28.22 -24.64 -0.16
C PHE A 84 -26.84 -25.15 0.21
N ASN A 85 -25.92 -24.24 0.52
CA ASN A 85 -24.57 -24.63 0.87
C ASN A 85 -24.51 -25.45 2.18
N MET A 86 -25.34 -25.11 3.17
CA MET A 86 -25.47 -25.89 4.40
C MET A 86 -26.06 -27.30 4.17
N GLN A 87 -26.81 -27.48 3.08
CA GLN A 87 -27.33 -28.77 2.64
C GLN A 87 -26.37 -29.56 1.73
N GLY A 88 -25.19 -29.02 1.41
CA GLY A 88 -24.26 -29.60 0.44
C GLY A 88 -24.68 -29.45 -1.03
N ALA A 89 -25.76 -28.71 -1.30
CA ALA A 89 -26.28 -28.41 -2.63
C ALA A 89 -25.46 -27.28 -3.30
N HIS A 90 -24.18 -27.54 -3.54
CA HIS A 90 -23.21 -26.52 -3.97
C HIS A 90 -23.53 -25.91 -5.35
N ARG A 91 -24.14 -26.69 -6.27
CA ARG A 91 -24.48 -26.18 -7.61
C ARG A 91 -25.61 -25.16 -7.54
N GLU A 92 -26.62 -25.45 -6.73
CA GLU A 92 -27.76 -24.59 -6.45
C GLU A 92 -27.31 -23.34 -5.70
N ALA A 93 -26.38 -23.48 -4.75
CA ALA A 93 -25.76 -22.36 -4.07
C ALA A 93 -25.06 -21.42 -5.06
N LEU A 94 -24.24 -21.94 -5.98
CA LEU A 94 -23.59 -21.12 -7.01
C LEU A 94 -24.61 -20.43 -7.92
N ALA A 95 -25.65 -21.13 -8.37
CA ALA A 95 -26.68 -20.55 -9.21
C ALA A 95 -27.45 -19.42 -8.50
N ALA A 96 -27.70 -19.55 -7.20
CA ALA A 96 -28.32 -18.49 -6.40
C ALA A 96 -27.36 -17.30 -6.22
N LEU A 97 -26.06 -17.54 -5.97
CA LEU A 97 -25.06 -16.47 -5.91
C LEU A 97 -24.89 -15.73 -7.23
N ASP A 98 -24.97 -16.44 -8.36
CA ASP A 98 -24.94 -15.83 -9.68
C ASP A 98 -26.11 -14.88 -9.90
N ARG A 99 -27.31 -15.22 -9.40
CA ARG A 99 -28.46 -14.30 -9.42
C ARG A 99 -28.27 -13.10 -8.51
N ALA A 100 -27.77 -13.30 -7.29
CA ALA A 100 -27.44 -12.17 -6.38
C ALA A 100 -26.45 -11.19 -7.04
N LEU A 101 -25.41 -11.72 -7.70
CA LEU A 101 -24.40 -10.92 -8.38
C LEU A 101 -24.86 -10.33 -9.72
N ALA A 102 -25.91 -10.89 -10.34
CA ALA A 102 -26.56 -10.29 -11.51
C ALA A 102 -27.36 -9.03 -11.13
N ILE A 103 -27.87 -8.97 -9.90
CA ILE A 103 -28.54 -7.79 -9.34
C ILE A 103 -27.51 -6.76 -8.87
N ASP A 104 -26.52 -7.17 -8.06
CA ASP A 104 -25.42 -6.32 -7.61
C ASP A 104 -24.05 -7.01 -7.81
N PRO A 105 -23.31 -6.65 -8.88
CA PRO A 105 -21.99 -7.20 -9.16
C PRO A 105 -20.93 -6.89 -8.09
N TYR A 106 -21.15 -5.87 -7.26
CA TYR A 106 -20.22 -5.42 -6.21
C TYR A 106 -20.62 -5.94 -4.83
N TYR A 107 -21.62 -6.83 -4.75
CA TYR A 107 -22.11 -7.30 -3.47
C TYR A 107 -21.09 -8.19 -2.75
N PHE A 108 -20.35 -7.57 -1.83
CA PHE A 108 -19.21 -8.16 -1.13
C PHE A 108 -19.52 -9.53 -0.51
N LEU A 109 -20.67 -9.67 0.17
CA LEU A 109 -21.06 -10.92 0.84
C LEU A 109 -21.36 -12.06 -0.14
N ALA A 110 -21.93 -11.75 -1.31
CA ALA A 110 -22.18 -12.73 -2.36
C ALA A 110 -20.87 -13.19 -3.02
N LEU A 111 -19.93 -12.28 -3.30
CA LEU A 111 -18.60 -12.66 -3.79
C LEU A 111 -17.86 -13.55 -2.78
N LEU A 112 -17.87 -13.19 -1.49
CA LEU A 112 -17.23 -13.96 -0.43
C LEU A 112 -17.86 -15.36 -0.29
N SER A 113 -19.19 -15.43 -0.31
CA SER A 113 -19.92 -16.70 -0.24
C SER A 113 -19.65 -17.57 -1.46
N LYS A 114 -19.61 -17.00 -2.67
CA LYS A 114 -19.29 -17.73 -3.90
C LYS A 114 -17.89 -18.30 -3.90
N GLY A 115 -16.90 -17.54 -3.41
CA GLY A 115 -15.55 -18.05 -3.18
C GLY A 115 -15.54 -19.26 -2.25
N LYS A 116 -16.29 -19.20 -1.13
CA LYS A 116 -16.40 -20.29 -0.15
C LYS A 116 -17.01 -21.56 -0.75
N VAL A 117 -18.09 -21.44 -1.52
CA VAL A 117 -18.71 -22.60 -2.18
C VAL A 117 -17.73 -23.24 -3.17
N LEU A 118 -17.03 -22.45 -3.98
CA LEU A 118 -16.02 -22.96 -4.92
C LEU A 118 -14.86 -23.66 -4.19
N GLU A 119 -14.44 -23.13 -3.05
CA GLU A 119 -13.42 -23.74 -2.21
C GLU A 119 -13.88 -25.11 -1.66
N GLN A 120 -15.10 -25.21 -1.15
CA GLN A 120 -15.68 -26.48 -0.66
C GLN A 120 -15.84 -27.53 -1.77
N MET A 121 -16.02 -27.09 -3.02
CA MET A 121 -16.02 -27.96 -4.20
C MET A 121 -14.60 -28.37 -4.67
N GLY A 122 -13.54 -27.99 -3.96
CA GLY A 122 -12.14 -28.27 -4.35
C GLY A 122 -11.62 -27.41 -5.51
N ARG A 123 -12.36 -26.37 -5.91
CA ARG A 123 -12.01 -25.50 -7.05
C ARG A 123 -11.19 -24.28 -6.59
N ALA A 124 -10.07 -24.53 -5.91
CA ALA A 124 -9.25 -23.49 -5.25
C ALA A 124 -8.84 -22.34 -6.18
N ARG A 125 -8.43 -22.62 -7.43
CA ARG A 125 -8.06 -21.57 -8.40
C ARG A 125 -9.24 -20.67 -8.77
N SER A 126 -10.43 -21.25 -8.97
CA SER A 126 -11.65 -20.48 -9.24
C SER A 126 -12.07 -19.67 -8.00
N ALA A 127 -11.99 -20.26 -6.81
CA ALA A 127 -12.28 -19.59 -5.55
C ALA A 127 -11.36 -18.36 -5.36
N ALA A 128 -10.05 -18.50 -5.56
CA ALA A 128 -9.10 -17.40 -5.46
C ALA A 128 -9.43 -16.24 -6.42
N ASN A 129 -9.87 -16.53 -7.65
CA ASN A 129 -10.30 -15.47 -8.58
C ASN A 129 -11.52 -14.71 -8.08
N ILE A 130 -12.51 -15.40 -7.51
CA ILE A 130 -13.70 -14.75 -6.95
C ILE A 130 -13.36 -13.98 -5.66
N TYR A 131 -12.57 -14.56 -4.77
CA TYR A 131 -12.09 -13.88 -3.57
C TYR A 131 -11.28 -12.63 -3.90
N ARG A 132 -10.45 -12.64 -4.96
CA ARG A 132 -9.73 -11.45 -5.42
C ARG A 132 -10.70 -10.31 -5.76
N ASN A 133 -11.86 -10.60 -6.35
CA ASN A 133 -12.89 -9.60 -6.60
C ASN A 133 -13.56 -9.13 -5.29
N ALA A 134 -13.85 -10.06 -4.38
CA ALA A 134 -14.41 -9.73 -3.07
C ALA A 134 -13.51 -8.76 -2.29
N LEU A 135 -12.19 -9.00 -2.27
CA LEU A 135 -11.21 -8.17 -1.57
C LEU A 135 -11.09 -6.75 -2.15
N LYS A 136 -11.33 -6.57 -3.46
CA LYS A 136 -11.30 -5.23 -4.10
C LYS A 136 -12.48 -4.34 -3.69
N VAL A 137 -13.62 -4.95 -3.35
CA VAL A 137 -14.85 -4.24 -2.98
C VAL A 137 -15.13 -4.30 -1.48
N ALA A 138 -14.22 -4.91 -0.72
CA ALA A 138 -14.39 -5.07 0.72
C ALA A 138 -14.40 -3.71 1.42
N PRO A 139 -15.24 -3.54 2.45
CA PRO A 139 -15.10 -2.42 3.37
C PRO A 139 -13.69 -2.39 3.99
N ALA A 140 -13.26 -1.21 4.42
CA ALA A 140 -12.02 -1.06 5.18
C ALA A 140 -11.96 -2.07 6.36
N PRO A 141 -10.82 -2.70 6.65
CA PRO A 141 -10.71 -3.76 7.67
C PRO A 141 -11.31 -3.38 9.03
N GLU A 142 -11.18 -2.12 9.45
CA GLU A 142 -11.69 -1.59 10.71
C GLU A 142 -13.23 -1.57 10.75
N ARG A 143 -13.87 -1.50 9.59
CA ARG A 143 -15.32 -1.46 9.40
C ARG A 143 -15.92 -2.84 9.12
N LEU A 144 -15.12 -3.90 9.03
CA LEU A 144 -15.62 -5.25 8.79
C LEU A 144 -16.37 -5.80 10.01
N PRO A 145 -17.63 -6.27 9.84
CA PRO A 145 -18.37 -6.97 10.90
C PRO A 145 -17.59 -8.18 11.44
N ALA A 146 -17.71 -8.45 12.74
CA ALA A 146 -16.95 -9.52 13.39
C ALA A 146 -17.20 -10.90 12.74
N SER A 147 -18.43 -11.17 12.30
CA SER A 147 -18.85 -12.41 11.64
C SER A 147 -18.15 -12.68 10.30
N VAL A 148 -17.66 -11.64 9.62
CA VAL A 148 -17.05 -11.77 8.29
C VAL A 148 -15.53 -11.65 8.30
N ARG A 149 -14.91 -11.29 9.44
CA ARG A 149 -13.44 -11.15 9.56
C ARG A 149 -12.71 -12.45 9.25
N ALA A 150 -13.12 -13.58 9.85
CA ALA A 150 -12.48 -14.87 9.59
C ALA A 150 -12.66 -15.33 8.12
N PRO A 151 -13.86 -15.25 7.51
CA PRO A 151 -14.02 -15.46 6.07
C PRO A 151 -13.16 -14.54 5.19
N TYR A 152 -13.03 -13.26 5.54
CA TYR A 152 -12.20 -12.29 4.83
C TYR A 152 -10.72 -12.67 4.88
N GLU A 153 -10.18 -13.02 6.05
CA GLU A 153 -8.79 -13.47 6.19
C GLU A 153 -8.55 -14.78 5.42
N ARG A 154 -9.51 -15.72 5.47
CA ARG A 154 -9.42 -16.96 4.67
C ARG A 154 -9.35 -16.66 3.17
N ALA A 155 -10.16 -15.72 2.69
CA ALA A 155 -10.14 -15.28 1.30
C ALA A 155 -8.77 -14.68 0.92
N LYS A 156 -8.22 -13.80 1.77
CA LYS A 156 -6.88 -13.21 1.59
C LYS A 156 -5.80 -14.28 1.50
N THR A 157 -5.78 -15.23 2.44
CA THR A 157 -4.81 -16.34 2.44
C THR A 157 -4.91 -17.19 1.17
N LEU A 158 -6.12 -17.54 0.71
CA LEU A 158 -6.26 -18.37 -0.49
C LEU A 158 -5.82 -17.62 -1.76
N VAL A 159 -6.10 -16.32 -1.85
CA VAL A 159 -5.63 -15.47 -2.95
C VAL A 159 -4.11 -15.43 -3.00
N GLU A 160 -3.46 -15.24 -1.85
CA GLU A 160 -2.01 -15.23 -1.72
C GLU A 160 -1.38 -16.59 -2.08
N GLN A 161 -1.92 -17.68 -1.54
CA GLN A 161 -1.45 -19.04 -1.86
C GLN A 161 -1.56 -19.34 -3.37
N ASN A 162 -2.67 -18.94 -3.99
CA ASN A 162 -2.85 -19.11 -5.42
C ASN A 162 -1.88 -18.24 -6.23
N ALA A 163 -1.61 -17.00 -5.80
CA ALA A 163 -0.62 -16.12 -6.42
C ALA A 163 0.80 -16.74 -6.35
N GLN A 164 1.21 -17.23 -5.18
CA GLN A 164 2.48 -17.92 -4.99
C GLN A 164 2.59 -19.21 -5.83
N ALA A 165 1.51 -19.98 -5.94
CA ALA A 165 1.48 -21.17 -6.80
C ALA A 165 1.61 -20.81 -8.28
N LEU A 166 0.96 -19.74 -8.74
CA LEU A 166 1.10 -19.25 -10.11
C LEU A 166 2.52 -18.74 -10.39
N ALA A 167 3.11 -17.97 -9.47
CA ALA A 167 4.48 -17.48 -9.60
C ALA A 167 5.47 -18.64 -9.75
N ARG A 168 5.43 -19.63 -8.84
CA ARG A 168 6.27 -20.85 -8.92
C ARG A 168 6.09 -21.57 -10.25
N HIS A 169 4.84 -21.79 -10.66
CA HIS A 169 4.55 -22.43 -11.94
C HIS A 169 5.17 -21.69 -13.13
N LEU A 170 5.03 -20.36 -13.20
CA LEU A 170 5.61 -19.56 -14.27
C LEU A 170 7.15 -19.59 -14.25
N HIS A 171 7.77 -19.55 -13.07
CA HIS A 171 9.23 -19.67 -12.95
C HIS A 171 9.71 -21.04 -13.43
N GLU A 172 9.10 -22.14 -12.97
CA GLU A 172 9.42 -23.51 -13.38
C GLU A 172 9.29 -23.69 -14.90
N ARG A 173 8.19 -23.19 -15.48
CA ARG A 173 7.93 -23.33 -16.93
C ARG A 173 8.85 -22.48 -17.80
N THR A 174 9.46 -21.44 -17.25
CA THR A 174 10.42 -20.58 -17.97
C THR A 174 11.89 -20.92 -17.67
N ALA A 175 12.17 -21.79 -16.70
CA ALA A 175 13.51 -22.11 -16.22
C ALA A 175 14.48 -22.58 -17.32
N ASP A 176 14.07 -23.50 -18.18
CA ASP A 176 14.96 -24.02 -19.23
C ASP A 176 15.28 -23.00 -20.33
N MET A 177 14.33 -22.12 -20.66
CA MET A 177 14.60 -21.01 -21.57
C MET A 177 15.54 -19.97 -20.96
N ARG A 178 15.41 -19.68 -19.67
CA ARG A 178 16.31 -18.77 -18.95
C ARG A 178 17.77 -19.22 -19.00
N LYS A 179 18.03 -20.54 -18.97
CA LYS A 179 19.39 -21.10 -19.12
C LYS A 179 20.07 -20.73 -20.44
N ARG A 180 19.31 -20.32 -21.47
CA ARG A 180 19.87 -19.84 -22.76
C ARG A 180 20.34 -18.39 -22.72
N PHE A 181 19.97 -17.62 -21.69
CA PHE A 181 20.22 -16.19 -21.57
C PHE A 181 20.99 -15.86 -20.28
N GLN A 182 21.92 -16.73 -19.87
CA GLN A 182 22.63 -16.60 -18.58
C GLN A 182 23.45 -15.31 -18.44
N SER A 183 23.84 -14.69 -19.56
CA SER A 183 24.56 -13.40 -19.58
C SER A 183 23.63 -12.18 -19.59
N ALA A 184 22.32 -12.36 -19.72
CA ALA A 184 21.36 -11.25 -19.79
C ALA A 184 20.83 -10.90 -18.40
N ASP A 185 20.58 -9.61 -18.15
CA ASP A 185 19.81 -9.17 -16.99
C ASP A 185 18.32 -9.46 -17.18
N LEU A 186 17.78 -10.38 -16.38
CA LEU A 186 16.38 -10.82 -16.43
C LEU A 186 15.53 -10.26 -15.29
N ARG A 187 16.05 -9.34 -14.46
CA ARG A 187 15.34 -8.78 -13.29
C ARG A 187 13.96 -8.21 -13.66
N ARG A 188 13.87 -7.48 -14.78
CA ARG A 188 12.60 -6.92 -15.30
C ARG A 188 11.58 -8.01 -15.67
N PHE A 189 12.05 -9.15 -16.17
CA PHE A 189 11.17 -10.27 -16.50
C PHE A 189 10.69 -10.99 -15.23
N ASP A 190 11.57 -11.12 -14.23
CA ASP A 190 11.21 -11.66 -12.91
C ASP A 190 10.14 -10.81 -12.23
N GLU A 191 10.31 -9.49 -12.24
CA GLU A 191 9.31 -8.58 -11.71
C GLU A 191 7.98 -8.63 -12.49
N CYS A 192 8.04 -8.70 -13.82
CA CYS A 192 6.85 -8.87 -14.67
C CYS A 192 6.05 -10.13 -14.29
N LEU A 193 6.75 -11.25 -14.06
CA LEU A 193 6.14 -12.50 -13.63
C LEU A 193 5.51 -12.36 -12.24
N GLY A 194 6.21 -11.74 -11.30
CA GLY A 194 5.70 -11.51 -9.95
C GLY A 194 4.46 -10.62 -9.92
N ILE A 195 4.44 -9.55 -10.73
CA ILE A 195 3.28 -8.67 -10.90
C ILE A 195 2.11 -9.44 -11.55
N LEU A 196 2.38 -10.20 -12.61
CA LEU A 196 1.37 -11.01 -13.30
C LEU A 196 0.73 -12.04 -12.36
N ALA A 197 1.54 -12.69 -11.53
CA ALA A 197 1.08 -13.66 -10.56
C ALA A 197 0.34 -13.03 -9.37
N GLY A 198 0.57 -11.74 -9.11
CA GLY A 198 0.02 -10.99 -7.99
C GLY A 198 0.78 -11.17 -6.68
N VAL A 199 2.05 -11.58 -6.74
CA VAL A 199 2.96 -11.63 -5.57
C VAL A 199 3.77 -10.34 -5.39
N GLN A 200 3.81 -9.49 -6.42
CA GLN A 200 4.43 -8.16 -6.41
C GLN A 200 3.44 -7.10 -6.86
N LYS A 201 3.65 -5.86 -6.40
CA LYS A 201 2.83 -4.68 -6.73
C LYS A 201 3.42 -4.00 -7.97
N ARG A 202 2.57 -3.44 -8.84
CA ARG A 202 3.06 -2.45 -9.81
C ARG A 202 3.33 -1.14 -9.06
N HIS A 203 4.58 -0.71 -9.00
CA HIS A 203 4.94 0.60 -8.48
C HIS A 203 4.99 1.63 -9.62
N THR A 204 4.58 2.86 -9.30
CA THR A 204 4.66 4.03 -10.16
C THR A 204 5.37 5.15 -9.41
N GLN A 205 5.81 6.18 -10.14
CA GLN A 205 6.26 7.43 -9.54
C GLN A 205 5.03 8.17 -8.99
N GLU A 206 5.10 8.57 -7.73
CA GLU A 206 4.07 9.32 -7.01
C GLU A 206 4.72 10.52 -6.31
N PRO A 207 5.32 11.47 -7.07
CA PRO A 207 5.98 12.64 -6.49
C PRO A 207 4.97 13.55 -5.77
N LEU A 208 5.40 14.14 -4.66
CA LEU A 208 4.56 15.04 -3.86
C LEU A 208 4.39 16.43 -4.48
N LEU A 209 5.33 16.87 -5.33
CA LEU A 209 5.34 18.22 -5.89
C LEU A 209 5.37 18.23 -7.42
N LEU A 210 6.43 17.69 -8.02
CA LEU A 210 6.67 17.80 -9.46
C LEU A 210 6.76 16.43 -10.14
N TYR A 211 5.88 16.21 -11.10
CA TYR A 211 5.96 15.08 -12.03
C TYR A 211 6.39 15.54 -13.41
N PHE A 212 7.62 15.17 -13.80
CA PHE A 212 8.12 15.32 -15.15
C PHE A 212 7.74 14.08 -15.99
N PRO A 213 6.95 14.25 -17.06
CA PRO A 213 6.38 13.12 -17.79
C PRO A 213 7.43 12.35 -18.58
N ARG A 214 7.13 11.07 -18.85
CA ARG A 214 7.92 10.14 -19.71
C ARG A 214 9.30 9.76 -19.18
N LEU A 215 9.65 10.14 -17.96
CA LEU A 215 10.73 9.49 -17.24
C LEU A 215 10.29 8.09 -16.80
N PRO A 216 11.13 7.06 -16.95
CA PRO A 216 10.80 5.71 -16.53
C PRO A 216 10.85 5.61 -14.99
N ALA A 217 9.91 4.85 -14.42
CA ALA A 217 9.91 4.50 -13.01
C ALA A 217 10.96 3.39 -12.77
N ILE A 218 12.20 3.79 -12.48
CA ILE A 218 13.32 2.88 -12.21
C ILE A 218 13.60 2.95 -10.70
N PRO A 219 13.39 1.88 -9.93
CA PRO A 219 13.63 1.89 -8.48
C PRO A 219 15.08 2.27 -8.15
N PHE A 220 16.03 1.52 -8.70
CA PHE A 220 17.46 1.80 -8.55
C PHE A 220 18.12 1.85 -9.93
N PHE A 221 18.86 2.91 -10.20
CA PHE A 221 19.49 3.11 -11.49
C PHE A 221 20.80 2.33 -11.62
N ASP A 222 21.12 1.92 -12.85
CA ASP A 222 22.38 1.27 -13.16
C ASP A 222 23.54 2.25 -13.03
N ARG A 223 24.64 1.77 -12.43
CA ARG A 223 25.81 2.57 -12.06
C ARG A 223 26.51 3.20 -13.28
N ASP A 224 26.39 2.60 -14.46
CA ASP A 224 26.98 3.08 -15.71
C ASP A 224 26.45 4.47 -16.13
N LEU A 225 25.28 4.87 -15.64
CA LEU A 225 24.72 6.21 -15.84
C LEU A 225 25.41 7.28 -14.98
N PHE A 226 26.25 6.89 -14.03
CA PHE A 226 26.88 7.77 -13.05
C PHE A 226 28.39 7.51 -12.95
N PRO A 227 29.17 7.86 -13.98
CA PRO A 227 30.62 7.61 -13.99
C PRO A 227 31.37 8.30 -12.84
N TRP A 228 30.76 9.30 -12.20
CA TRP A 228 31.29 9.99 -11.03
C TRP A 228 31.16 9.21 -9.71
N LEU A 229 30.39 8.10 -9.65
CA LEU A 229 30.24 7.29 -8.43
C LEU A 229 31.59 6.83 -7.88
N GLY A 230 32.51 6.39 -8.75
CA GLY A 230 33.83 5.92 -8.32
C GLY A 230 34.64 7.00 -7.58
N ARG A 231 34.49 8.28 -7.96
CA ARG A 231 35.13 9.41 -7.25
C ARG A 231 34.53 9.60 -5.86
N LEU A 232 33.20 9.56 -5.75
CA LEU A 232 32.49 9.67 -4.48
C LEU A 232 32.90 8.54 -3.53
N GLU A 233 32.91 7.30 -4.02
CA GLU A 233 33.22 6.12 -3.23
C GLU A 233 34.69 6.10 -2.80
N ALA A 234 35.61 6.58 -3.64
CA ALA A 234 37.02 6.76 -3.26
C ALA A 234 37.21 7.77 -2.11
N ALA A 235 36.30 8.74 -1.95
CA ALA A 235 36.32 9.72 -0.88
C ALA A 235 35.62 9.23 0.42
N THR A 236 35.06 8.02 0.44
CA THR A 236 34.28 7.50 1.58
C THR A 236 34.99 7.63 2.92
N ASP A 237 36.28 7.28 2.99
CA ASP A 237 37.03 7.31 4.25
C ASP A 237 37.21 8.74 4.78
N GLU A 238 37.38 9.72 3.90
CA GLU A 238 37.46 11.14 4.27
C GLU A 238 36.11 11.66 4.75
N ILE A 239 35.05 11.38 3.98
CA ILE A 239 33.67 11.76 4.32
C ILE A 239 33.28 11.15 5.67
N ARG A 240 33.60 9.88 5.90
CA ARG A 240 33.32 9.19 7.17
C ARG A 240 34.08 9.83 8.33
N ARG A 241 35.35 10.20 8.16
CA ARG A 241 36.12 10.90 9.21
C ARG A 241 35.49 12.24 9.57
N GLU A 242 35.10 13.03 8.57
CA GLU A 242 34.42 14.32 8.81
C GLU A 242 33.09 14.13 9.52
N PHE A 243 32.28 13.16 9.09
CA PHE A 243 31.04 12.77 9.76
C PHE A 243 31.28 12.40 11.23
N GLN A 244 32.21 11.47 11.51
CA GLN A 244 32.50 11.01 12.87
C GLN A 244 32.94 12.15 13.77
N ARG A 245 33.74 13.08 13.25
CA ARG A 245 34.16 14.27 13.98
C ARG A 245 32.98 15.17 14.32
N VAL A 246 32.16 15.57 13.35
CA VAL A 246 31.03 16.49 13.63
C VAL A 246 29.97 15.83 14.51
N TYR A 247 29.77 14.52 14.37
CA TYR A 247 28.83 13.76 15.20
C TYR A 247 29.32 13.64 16.65
N ALA A 248 30.62 13.44 16.88
CA ALA A 248 31.19 13.38 18.23
C ALA A 248 31.28 14.75 18.92
N GLU A 249 31.60 15.81 18.16
CA GLU A 249 31.76 17.16 18.72
C GLU A 249 30.42 17.86 19.02
N ASP A 250 29.39 17.60 18.21
CA ASP A 250 28.18 18.43 18.22
C ASP A 250 26.94 17.64 17.76
N ALA A 251 26.65 16.53 18.46
CA ALA A 251 25.45 15.73 18.21
C ALA A 251 24.15 16.56 18.31
N ALA A 252 24.15 17.67 19.03
CA ALA A 252 23.00 18.57 19.16
C ALA A 252 22.64 19.28 17.84
N LYS A 253 23.58 19.42 16.90
CA LYS A 253 23.30 19.95 15.55
C LYS A 253 22.62 18.95 14.62
N PHE A 254 22.53 17.68 15.02
CA PHE A 254 21.75 16.69 14.30
C PHE A 254 20.28 16.85 14.67
N ASN A 255 19.56 17.65 13.88
CA ASN A 255 18.16 17.95 14.13
C ASN A 255 17.27 16.80 13.64
N PRO A 256 16.12 16.54 14.30
CA PRO A 256 15.10 15.64 13.77
C PRO A 256 14.80 15.97 12.31
N TYR A 257 14.76 14.96 11.44
CA TYR A 257 14.49 15.20 10.03
C TYR A 257 13.04 15.64 9.81
N MET A 258 12.09 14.88 10.37
CA MET A 258 10.68 15.22 10.32
C MET A 258 10.34 16.24 11.39
N GLN A 259 9.91 17.43 10.98
CA GLN A 259 9.51 18.53 11.87
C GLN A 259 8.16 19.12 11.41
N ILE A 260 7.13 18.29 11.43
CA ILE A 260 5.76 18.69 11.08
C ILE A 260 5.22 19.61 12.19
N PRO A 261 4.73 20.82 11.84
CA PRO A 261 4.29 21.82 12.80
C PRO A 261 3.01 21.40 13.55
N ALA A 262 2.79 22.03 14.70
CA ALA A 262 1.58 21.81 15.49
C ALA A 262 0.32 22.14 14.67
N GLY A 263 -0.68 21.25 14.71
CA GLY A 263 -1.93 21.37 13.96
C GLY A 263 -1.93 20.72 12.59
N ALA A 264 -0.77 20.33 12.04
CA ALA A 264 -0.68 19.58 10.80
C ALA A 264 -0.81 18.05 11.03
N PRO A 265 -1.40 17.29 10.09
CA PRO A 265 -1.58 15.85 10.23
C PRO A 265 -0.24 15.12 10.15
N VAL A 266 0.18 14.51 11.27
CA VAL A 266 1.46 13.77 11.34
C VAL A 266 1.41 12.40 10.64
N ASN A 267 0.22 11.81 10.48
CA ASN A 267 0.00 10.54 9.77
C ASN A 267 1.01 9.45 10.16
N GLN A 268 1.66 8.83 9.18
CA GLN A 268 2.69 7.81 9.33
C GLN A 268 3.95 8.29 10.05
N TRP A 269 4.16 9.60 10.18
CA TRP A 269 5.35 10.19 10.80
C TRP A 269 5.25 10.35 12.32
N ARG A 270 4.18 9.86 12.95
CA ARG A 270 3.91 10.07 14.39
C ARG A 270 5.11 9.75 15.30
N GLU A 271 5.82 8.64 15.04
CA GLU A 271 6.96 8.20 15.87
C GLU A 271 8.26 8.94 15.56
N LEU A 272 8.39 9.50 14.35
CA LEU A 272 9.60 10.18 13.87
C LEU A 272 9.48 11.71 13.92
N ASN A 273 8.28 12.26 14.08
CA ASN A 273 8.06 13.71 14.10
C ASN A 273 8.69 14.36 15.34
N ASN A 274 9.62 15.28 15.11
CA ASN A 274 10.47 15.92 16.12
C ASN A 274 11.28 14.92 16.97
N SER A 275 11.53 13.72 16.43
CA SER A 275 12.26 12.66 17.12
C SER A 275 13.74 12.62 16.71
N PRO A 276 14.68 12.48 17.66
CA PRO A 276 16.09 12.27 17.34
C PRO A 276 16.36 10.88 16.74
N ALA A 277 15.36 9.98 16.70
CA ALA A 277 15.50 8.64 16.12
C ALA A 277 15.84 8.67 14.62
N TRP A 278 15.47 9.75 13.93
CA TRP A 278 15.94 10.05 12.58
C TRP A 278 16.39 11.50 12.52
N SER A 279 17.71 11.70 12.50
CA SER A 279 18.32 13.03 12.61
C SER A 279 19.27 13.31 11.44
N THR A 280 19.47 14.60 11.17
CA THR A 280 20.21 15.06 9.99
C THR A 280 21.11 16.24 10.29
N PHE A 281 22.25 16.29 9.61
CA PHE A 281 23.19 17.40 9.58
C PHE A 281 23.31 17.88 8.14
N PHE A 282 22.72 19.05 7.84
CA PHE A 282 22.65 19.58 6.49
C PHE A 282 23.94 20.29 6.08
N LEU A 283 24.43 19.95 4.89
CA LEU A 283 25.46 20.67 4.16
C LEU A 283 24.82 21.57 3.10
N TRP A 284 23.75 21.07 2.46
CA TRP A 284 22.82 21.84 1.63
C TRP A 284 21.39 21.53 2.04
N LYS A 285 20.54 22.54 2.09
CA LYS A 285 19.11 22.41 2.33
C LYS A 285 18.34 23.34 1.42
N ASP A 286 17.35 22.82 0.70
CA ASP A 286 16.48 23.60 -0.20
C ASP A 286 17.29 24.44 -1.21
N GLY A 287 18.38 23.87 -1.73
CA GLY A 287 19.30 24.52 -2.67
C GLY A 287 20.26 25.54 -2.07
N ARG A 288 20.24 25.74 -0.75
CA ARG A 288 21.13 26.66 -0.03
C ARG A 288 22.24 25.90 0.68
N ARG A 289 23.48 26.30 0.43
CA ARG A 289 24.68 25.80 1.14
C ARG A 289 24.71 26.33 2.57
N ASP A 290 25.06 25.48 3.53
CA ASP A 290 25.40 25.90 4.90
C ASP A 290 26.92 26.06 5.00
N ASP A 291 27.40 27.30 4.89
CA ASP A 291 28.83 27.59 4.84
C ASP A 291 29.56 27.17 6.13
N ALA A 292 28.90 27.24 7.28
CA ALA A 292 29.49 26.87 8.57
C ALA A 292 29.65 25.35 8.68
N ASN A 293 28.64 24.59 8.26
CA ASN A 293 28.72 23.13 8.27
C ASN A 293 29.68 22.62 7.18
N CYS A 294 29.67 23.20 5.98
CA CYS A 294 30.61 22.85 4.92
C CYS A 294 32.06 23.19 5.30
N ALA A 295 32.32 24.27 6.06
CA ALA A 295 33.66 24.55 6.58
C ALA A 295 34.18 23.49 7.57
N ARG A 296 33.28 22.74 8.23
CA ARG A 296 33.61 21.58 9.09
C ARG A 296 33.69 20.27 8.30
N CYS A 297 33.25 20.24 7.05
CA CYS A 297 33.23 19.06 6.19
C CYS A 297 33.78 19.42 4.80
N GLN A 298 35.00 19.95 4.76
CA GLN A 298 35.59 20.56 3.56
C GLN A 298 35.81 19.53 2.45
N GLN A 299 36.24 18.31 2.79
CA GLN A 299 36.44 17.27 1.79
C GLN A 299 35.11 16.79 1.25
N THR A 300 34.12 16.59 2.13
CA THR A 300 32.76 16.23 1.71
C THR A 300 32.15 17.30 0.81
N ALA A 301 32.26 18.57 1.19
CA ALA A 301 31.76 19.70 0.41
C ALA A 301 32.44 19.79 -0.96
N ALA A 302 33.77 19.67 -1.02
CA ALA A 302 34.52 19.72 -2.27
C ALA A 302 34.15 18.57 -3.23
N VAL A 303 33.92 17.36 -2.70
CA VAL A 303 33.45 16.23 -3.50
C VAL A 303 32.06 16.54 -4.06
N LEU A 304 31.11 16.95 -3.22
CA LEU A 304 29.73 17.26 -3.62
C LEU A 304 29.65 18.37 -4.66
N GLU A 305 30.42 19.45 -4.48
CA GLU A 305 30.52 20.57 -5.43
C GLU A 305 31.06 20.14 -6.81
N SER A 306 31.73 18.98 -6.90
CA SER A 306 32.20 18.41 -8.17
C SER A 306 31.20 17.49 -8.89
N LEU A 307 30.06 17.18 -8.25
CA LEU A 307 29.04 16.26 -8.76
C LEU A 307 27.91 17.02 -9.49
N PRO A 308 27.12 16.35 -10.35
CA PRO A 308 25.98 16.96 -11.03
C PRO A 308 24.77 17.13 -10.10
N MET A 309 24.94 17.90 -9.02
CA MET A 309 23.89 18.16 -8.04
C MET A 309 22.68 18.87 -8.67
N ALA A 310 21.48 18.53 -8.20
CA ALA A 310 20.21 19.03 -8.73
C ALA A 310 19.90 20.46 -8.26
N HIS A 311 20.63 21.46 -8.76
CA HIS A 311 20.44 22.87 -8.39
C HIS A 311 19.11 23.46 -8.87
N GLN A 312 18.23 23.71 -7.90
CA GLN A 312 16.88 24.25 -8.03
C GLN A 312 16.64 25.19 -6.84
N ALA A 313 16.75 26.51 -7.05
CA ALA A 313 16.72 27.48 -5.96
C ALA A 313 15.46 27.33 -5.09
N GLY A 314 15.63 27.17 -3.77
CA GLY A 314 14.55 26.98 -2.80
C GLY A 314 13.96 25.56 -2.73
N TYR A 315 14.53 24.60 -3.47
CA TYR A 315 14.04 23.22 -3.51
C TYR A 315 15.17 22.18 -3.40
N GLY A 316 16.25 22.36 -4.16
CA GLY A 316 17.34 21.38 -4.26
C GLY A 316 18.66 22.01 -4.74
N PRO A 317 19.80 21.34 -4.54
CA PRO A 317 19.92 20.04 -3.89
C PRO A 317 19.74 20.16 -2.38
N THR A 318 19.33 19.06 -1.78
CA THR A 318 19.59 18.71 -0.39
C THR A 318 20.84 17.83 -0.36
N ALA A 319 21.72 18.05 0.62
CA ALA A 319 22.83 17.17 0.92
C ALA A 319 23.07 17.16 2.43
N MET A 320 23.14 15.97 3.03
CA MET A 320 23.14 15.83 4.49
C MET A 320 23.75 14.51 4.94
N PHE A 321 24.34 14.50 6.14
CA PHE A 321 24.51 13.26 6.88
C PHE A 321 23.17 12.90 7.54
N SER A 322 22.71 11.68 7.34
CA SER A 322 21.49 11.16 7.97
C SER A 322 21.82 10.01 8.90
N VAL A 323 21.37 10.12 10.15
CA VAL A 323 21.56 9.12 11.20
C VAL A 323 20.21 8.50 11.54
N LEU A 324 20.16 7.17 11.53
CA LEU A 324 19.00 6.39 11.94
C LEU A 324 19.36 5.62 13.20
N ALA A 325 18.65 5.91 14.29
CA ALA A 325 18.88 5.29 15.59
C ALA A 325 18.66 3.77 15.56
N PRO A 326 19.18 3.03 16.56
CA PRO A 326 18.91 1.60 16.71
C PRO A 326 17.41 1.30 16.67
N ARG A 327 17.06 0.11 16.16
CA ARG A 327 15.68 -0.42 16.18
C ARG A 327 14.62 0.56 15.63
N THR A 328 14.98 1.32 14.60
CA THR A 328 14.12 2.36 14.02
C THR A 328 13.75 2.04 12.58
N ALA A 329 12.48 2.25 12.22
CA ALA A 329 11.96 2.09 10.87
C ALA A 329 11.44 3.43 10.34
N ILE A 330 11.75 3.73 9.08
CA ILE A 330 11.16 4.83 8.32
C ILE A 330 10.02 4.22 7.49
N PRO A 331 8.76 4.65 7.68
CA PRO A 331 7.61 4.04 7.01
C PRO A 331 7.63 4.29 5.49
N PRO A 332 6.86 3.52 4.70
CA PRO A 332 6.71 3.74 3.25
C PRO A 332 6.32 5.17 2.91
N HIS A 333 7.10 5.85 2.07
CA HIS A 333 6.83 7.23 1.64
C HIS A 333 7.40 7.49 0.24
N THR A 334 7.11 8.68 -0.30
CA THR A 334 7.60 9.13 -1.61
C THR A 334 8.21 10.53 -1.53
N GLY A 335 9.11 10.79 -2.47
CA GLY A 335 9.84 12.03 -2.64
C GLY A 335 9.07 13.13 -3.36
N SER A 336 9.69 14.30 -3.51
CA SER A 336 9.02 15.49 -4.05
C SER A 336 9.01 15.58 -5.57
N SER A 337 10.06 15.13 -6.26
CA SER A 337 10.20 15.35 -7.70
C SER A 337 11.02 14.27 -8.39
N ASN A 338 10.53 13.77 -9.53
CA ASN A 338 11.23 12.77 -10.33
C ASN A 338 12.30 13.38 -11.27
N THR A 339 12.46 14.71 -11.25
CA THR A 339 13.55 15.39 -11.97
C THR A 339 14.90 15.26 -11.27
N ARG A 340 14.90 14.88 -9.99
CA ARG A 340 16.10 14.57 -9.21
C ARG A 340 16.07 13.11 -8.79
N LEU A 341 17.24 12.55 -8.54
CA LEU A 341 17.43 11.23 -7.95
C LEU A 341 18.21 11.37 -6.65
N ILE A 342 18.03 10.42 -5.75
CA ILE A 342 18.68 10.43 -4.44
C ILE A 342 19.85 9.46 -4.45
N VAL A 343 20.98 9.93 -3.94
CA VAL A 343 22.20 9.15 -3.77
C VAL A 343 22.39 8.84 -2.30
N HIS A 344 22.61 7.57 -1.97
CA HIS A 344 23.01 7.16 -0.63
C HIS A 344 24.43 6.58 -0.66
N LEU A 345 25.32 7.12 0.17
CA LEU A 345 26.65 6.57 0.44
C LEU A 345 26.73 6.12 1.91
N PRO A 346 26.94 4.83 2.20
CA PRO A 346 27.04 4.35 3.57
C PRO A 346 28.32 4.77 4.29
N LEU A 347 28.19 5.26 5.52
CA LEU A 347 29.33 5.70 6.34
C LEU A 347 29.49 4.87 7.62
N VAL A 348 28.39 4.40 8.21
CA VAL A 348 28.35 3.53 9.40
C VAL A 348 27.24 2.48 9.21
N LEU A 349 27.61 1.20 9.21
CA LEU A 349 26.72 0.05 9.00
C LEU A 349 26.98 -1.05 10.06
N PRO A 350 26.38 -0.97 11.26
CA PRO A 350 26.76 -1.83 12.38
C PRO A 350 25.98 -3.16 12.49
N GLY A 351 25.00 -3.42 11.61
CA GLY A 351 24.20 -4.65 11.64
C GLY A 351 23.12 -4.68 10.56
N PRO A 352 22.11 -5.57 10.64
CA PRO A 352 21.09 -5.68 9.60
C PRO A 352 20.39 -4.33 9.42
N CYS A 353 20.62 -3.73 8.27
CA CYS A 353 19.94 -2.53 7.81
C CYS A 353 19.33 -2.87 6.46
N ARG A 354 18.10 -2.42 6.22
CA ARG A 354 17.38 -2.71 4.98
C ARG A 354 16.90 -1.42 4.33
N PHE A 355 16.83 -1.41 3.02
CA PHE A 355 16.27 -0.30 2.25
C PHE A 355 15.52 -0.87 1.05
N ARG A 356 14.26 -0.46 0.90
CA ARG A 356 13.39 -0.92 -0.19
C ARG A 356 12.97 0.26 -1.04
N VAL A 357 13.01 0.11 -2.36
CA VAL A 357 12.38 1.02 -3.32
C VAL A 357 11.53 0.16 -4.25
N GLY A 358 10.22 0.42 -4.30
CA GLY A 358 9.29 -0.41 -5.05
C GLY A 358 9.32 -1.88 -4.58
N ASN A 359 9.49 -2.81 -5.51
CA ASN A 359 9.60 -4.25 -5.19
C ASN A 359 11.03 -4.71 -4.85
N GLU A 360 12.02 -3.83 -4.91
CA GLU A 360 13.44 -4.18 -4.75
C GLU A 360 13.95 -3.76 -3.36
N THR A 361 14.45 -4.73 -2.59
CA THR A 361 15.18 -4.48 -1.34
C THR A 361 16.65 -4.77 -1.59
N ARG A 362 17.53 -3.82 -1.28
CA ARG A 362 18.99 -3.99 -1.41
C ARG A 362 19.66 -4.02 -0.05
N ASP A 363 20.64 -4.90 0.08
CA ASP A 363 21.56 -4.92 1.21
C ASP A 363 22.58 -3.80 1.06
N TRP A 364 22.81 -3.08 2.16
CA TRP A 364 23.83 -2.04 2.21
C TRP A 364 25.24 -2.66 2.11
N LYS A 365 26.13 -1.96 1.41
CA LYS A 365 27.55 -2.30 1.36
C LYS A 365 28.37 -1.05 1.71
N MET A 366 29.31 -1.21 2.64
CA MET A 366 30.10 -0.07 3.12
C MET A 366 30.90 0.55 1.97
N GLY A 367 30.77 1.87 1.80
CA GLY A 367 31.47 2.62 0.75
C GLY A 367 30.99 2.38 -0.69
N GLU A 368 29.94 1.57 -0.91
CA GLU A 368 29.31 1.43 -2.22
C GLU A 368 28.04 2.28 -2.24
N ALA A 369 28.04 3.35 -3.04
CA ALA A 369 26.90 4.22 -3.19
C ALA A 369 25.88 3.65 -4.18
N TRP A 370 24.64 4.07 -4.06
CA TRP A 370 23.61 3.81 -5.08
C TRP A 370 22.79 5.05 -5.37
N VAL A 371 22.11 5.04 -6.53
CA VAL A 371 21.20 6.10 -6.97
C VAL A 371 19.82 5.50 -7.20
N PHE A 372 18.79 6.12 -6.65
CA PHE A 372 17.41 5.63 -6.71
C PHE A 372 16.41 6.76 -6.93
N ASP A 373 15.23 6.41 -7.42
CA ASP A 373 14.10 7.32 -7.56
C ASP A 373 13.26 7.27 -6.28
N ASP A 374 13.34 8.32 -5.47
CA ASP A 374 12.60 8.41 -4.22
C ASP A 374 11.11 8.72 -4.43
N THR A 375 10.68 9.10 -5.63
CA THR A 375 9.26 9.26 -5.95
C THR A 375 8.53 7.93 -6.09
N ILE A 376 9.27 6.83 -6.18
CA ILE A 376 8.75 5.48 -6.02
C ILE A 376 8.71 5.17 -4.52
N GLU A 377 7.60 4.60 -4.04
CA GLU A 377 7.41 4.25 -2.64
C GLU A 377 8.62 3.48 -2.09
N HIS A 378 9.22 4.02 -1.02
CA HIS A 378 10.42 3.49 -0.41
C HIS A 378 10.37 3.57 1.13
N GLU A 379 11.19 2.75 1.79
CA GLU A 379 11.27 2.66 3.25
C GLU A 379 12.65 2.15 3.69
N ALA A 380 12.98 2.37 4.96
CA ALA A 380 14.28 2.03 5.53
C ALA A 380 14.14 1.44 6.93
N TRP A 381 15.05 0.53 7.29
CA TRP A 381 15.13 -0.03 8.63
C TRP A 381 16.57 -0.06 9.12
N ASN A 382 16.75 0.31 10.39
CA ASN A 382 17.91 -0.05 11.17
C ASN A 382 17.48 -1.09 12.22
N ASP A 383 17.65 -2.37 11.88
CA ASP A 383 17.29 -3.48 12.77
C ASP A 383 18.40 -3.78 13.79
N SER A 384 19.52 -3.06 13.75
CA SER A 384 20.67 -3.25 14.65
C SER A 384 20.50 -2.52 15.99
N ASP A 385 21.40 -2.82 16.94
CA ASP A 385 21.48 -2.18 18.27
C ASP A 385 22.37 -0.92 18.28
N GLU A 386 22.89 -0.52 17.12
CA GLU A 386 23.78 0.63 16.95
C GLU A 386 23.23 1.59 15.88
N ALA A 387 23.68 2.85 15.89
CA ALA A 387 23.21 3.84 14.93
C ALA A 387 23.80 3.61 13.53
N ARG A 388 22.96 3.73 12.50
CA ARG A 388 23.37 3.70 11.10
C ARG A 388 23.50 5.12 10.57
N ALA A 389 24.60 5.44 9.89
CA ALA A 389 24.81 6.74 9.26
C ALA A 389 25.15 6.62 7.78
N ILE A 390 24.55 7.49 6.97
CA ILE A 390 24.77 7.59 5.52
C ILE A 390 24.89 9.05 5.10
N LEU A 391 25.59 9.32 4.01
CA LEU A 391 25.48 10.58 3.28
C LEU A 391 24.32 10.46 2.27
N ILE A 392 23.43 11.44 2.27
CA ILE A 392 22.31 11.57 1.34
C ILE A 392 22.49 12.85 0.55
N PHE A 393 22.33 12.81 -0.78
CA PHE A 393 22.28 14.02 -1.59
C PHE A 393 21.55 13.83 -2.92
N ASP A 394 21.16 14.95 -3.51
CA ASP A 394 20.38 14.98 -4.75
C ASP A 394 21.25 15.21 -5.99
N VAL A 395 20.98 14.46 -7.04
CA VAL A 395 21.56 14.67 -8.38
C VAL A 395 20.46 14.79 -9.42
N TRP A 396 20.75 15.44 -10.53
CA TRP A 396 19.81 15.47 -11.65
C TRP A 396 19.50 14.06 -12.14
N ASN A 397 18.25 13.81 -12.52
CA ASN A 397 17.90 12.60 -13.24
C ASN A 397 18.71 12.54 -14.55
N PRO A 398 19.52 11.49 -14.79
CA PRO A 398 20.45 11.45 -15.92
C PRO A 398 19.73 11.38 -17.27
N LEU A 399 18.42 11.07 -17.27
CA LEU A 399 17.59 11.01 -18.47
C LEU A 399 16.99 12.36 -18.87
N LEU A 400 17.22 13.41 -18.08
CA LEU A 400 16.95 14.79 -18.49
C LEU A 400 18.11 15.33 -19.34
N THR A 401 17.78 15.99 -20.44
CA THR A 401 18.71 16.80 -21.22
C THR A 401 19.15 18.05 -20.45
N ASP A 402 20.27 18.65 -20.82
CA ASP A 402 20.74 19.87 -20.16
C ASP A 402 19.73 21.03 -20.30
N ALA A 403 19.08 21.15 -21.44
CA ALA A 403 18.01 22.13 -21.65
C ALA A 403 16.81 21.91 -20.72
N GLU A 404 16.40 20.66 -20.50
CA GLU A 404 15.33 20.35 -19.55
C GLU A 404 15.75 20.67 -18.10
N ARG A 405 17.00 20.43 -17.72
CA ARG A 405 17.51 20.79 -16.38
C ARG A 405 17.46 22.30 -16.15
N GLU A 406 17.90 23.08 -17.13
CA GLU A 406 17.83 24.56 -17.07
C GLU A 406 16.38 25.05 -16.99
N LEU A 407 15.48 24.51 -17.82
CA LEU A 407 14.07 24.88 -17.81
C LEU A 407 13.37 24.49 -16.50
N VAL A 408 13.70 23.32 -15.93
CA VAL A 408 13.19 22.92 -14.62
C VAL A 408 13.69 23.87 -13.55
N ALA A 409 14.99 24.22 -13.51
CA ALA A 409 15.53 25.16 -12.52
C ALA A 409 14.88 26.55 -12.63
N ALA A 410 14.67 27.06 -13.85
CA ALA A 410 13.97 28.31 -14.10
C ALA A 410 12.49 28.24 -13.66
N MET A 411 11.80 27.12 -13.97
CA MET A 411 10.41 26.89 -13.58
C MET A 411 10.26 26.84 -12.05
N MET A 412 11.15 26.16 -11.33
CA MET A 412 11.12 26.12 -9.87
C MET A 412 11.36 27.51 -9.27
N THR A 413 12.25 28.31 -9.86
CA THR A 413 12.46 29.70 -9.44
C THR A 413 11.18 30.53 -9.61
N ALA A 414 10.54 30.43 -10.77
CA ALA A 414 9.26 31.12 -11.04
C ALA A 414 8.13 30.66 -10.09
N LEU A 415 8.10 29.38 -9.72
CA LEU A 415 7.12 28.84 -8.77
C LEU A 415 7.29 29.46 -7.37
N ASN A 416 8.53 29.60 -6.90
CA ASN A 416 8.84 30.28 -5.65
C ASN A 416 8.46 31.76 -5.68
N GLU A 417 8.75 32.47 -6.78
CA GLU A 417 8.38 33.87 -6.94
C GLU A 417 6.87 34.10 -6.93
N TYR A 418 6.10 33.14 -7.44
CA TYR A 418 4.64 33.19 -7.41
C TYR A 418 4.07 32.96 -5.99
N GLY A 419 4.84 32.33 -5.09
CA GLY A 419 4.40 32.02 -3.73
C GLY A 419 3.46 30.82 -3.64
N VAL A 420 3.61 29.83 -4.52
CA VAL A 420 2.99 28.52 -4.27
C VAL A 420 3.81 27.84 -3.18
N ASP A 421 3.27 27.81 -1.96
CA ASP A 421 3.83 26.99 -0.89
C ASP A 421 3.87 25.53 -1.36
N ALA A 422 5.09 24.97 -1.45
CA ALA A 422 5.35 23.60 -1.88
C ALA A 422 5.37 22.61 -0.73
#